data_AF-A0A7I0EDT0-F1
#
_entry.id   AF-A0A7I0EDT0-F1
#
_cell.length_a   1.000
_cell.length_b   1.000
_cell.length_c   1.000
_cell.angle_alpha   90.00
_cell.angle_beta   90.00
_cell.angle_gamma   90.00
#
_symmetry.space_group_name_H-M   'P 1'
#
loop_
_entity.id
_entity.type
_entity.pdbx_description
1 polymer ?
#
loop_
_entity_poly.entity_id
_entity_poly.type
_entity_poly.pdbx_seq_one_letter_code
_entity_poly.pdbx_strand_id
1 'polypeptide(L)'
;MSNEPILLFLHGVGDGDKDDNWKIRFTEALTRLGYPDLDTVRVIAPKYAHALKDWDDKIPLPGETIKPPPRDAVKKNRRDFERRMGAVEFRLGRHDGGNGYVGGDAYIGVGVGLGRAGLPLLKQAHNYLKNPEIRAQVLHRILTKLPESGRLVIVGHSLGSVIAADLVRRLPVGLELAGMVTIGSPLANGSFDVDKLRETLKEPPTNLAWWVNFWNAPDLVAAHRGVSSVFPWMVDFRINTKKVGIQAHAAAEYLSNEAVATAIGFALFGSRSKELACIDKGLDIPVDAIERMALVALRYAHLLKTRLEGDQQDRFAGALRHVQAAVVDDIRRRNDGADRDHRGMPSAVARLAFDLSDPHATVPFPLPCSHLPKDEAVVLLTILAAENVIRPFDISISKDKWQDAMKDLTAEMGLGSQYGADVFAAAKRAQEALSGGGVNWMKWGALGASAALIVLATGGLALAAGAGLAGAAAITSALAAFGPGGMMGGLLTAGTLLTAGGSGLAFGLASAGTTAATLEAVVERQLAAAILRQRHDLEQDPAAWRVLAETEIEVRREYERLDEFSDESSLVLKELKRKIQTIERALKYLRDNGLEPGITPGALDQTD
;
A
#
# COMPACT_ATOMS: atom_id res chain seq x y z
N MET A 1 -38.70 -3.80 -3.65
CA MET A 1 -38.09 -2.52 -3.22
C MET A 1 -37.44 -1.90 -4.45
N SER A 2 -37.60 -0.61 -4.71
CA SER A 2 -36.96 0.03 -5.87
C SER A 2 -35.44 -0.07 -5.69
N ASN A 3 -34.76 -0.71 -6.65
CA ASN A 3 -33.30 -0.86 -6.68
C ASN A 3 -32.62 0.36 -7.36
N GLU A 4 -33.38 1.43 -7.57
CA GLU A 4 -32.91 2.64 -8.23
C GLU A 4 -31.92 3.39 -7.32
N PRO A 5 -30.70 3.68 -7.79
CA PRO A 5 -29.72 4.42 -7.00
C PRO A 5 -30.18 5.87 -6.79
N ILE A 6 -29.87 6.43 -5.62
CA ILE A 6 -30.25 7.78 -5.24
C ILE A 6 -28.98 8.65 -5.22
N LEU A 7 -29.00 9.78 -5.93
CA LEU A 7 -27.93 10.78 -5.89
C LEU A 7 -28.39 12.01 -5.12
N LEU A 8 -27.79 12.28 -3.96
CA LEU A 8 -27.97 13.54 -3.22
C LEU A 8 -26.82 14.50 -3.55
N PHE A 9 -27.14 15.59 -4.25
CA PHE A 9 -26.20 16.68 -4.50
C PHE A 9 -26.44 17.85 -3.54
N LEU A 10 -25.43 18.16 -2.73
CA LEU A 10 -25.43 19.25 -1.76
C LEU A 10 -24.49 20.35 -2.26
N HIS A 11 -25.08 21.42 -2.79
CA HIS A 11 -24.33 22.58 -3.24
C HIS A 11 -23.98 23.52 -2.07
N GLY A 12 -22.78 24.09 -2.08
CA GLY A 12 -22.40 25.14 -1.13
C GLY A 12 -23.07 26.50 -1.35
N VAL A 13 -22.41 27.53 -0.83
CA VAL A 13 -22.90 28.92 -0.76
C VAL A 13 -23.18 29.55 -2.13
N GLY A 14 -24.06 30.55 -2.17
CA GLY A 14 -24.50 31.25 -3.38
C GLY A 14 -26.00 31.12 -3.63
N ASP A 15 -26.38 31.14 -4.89
CA ASP A 15 -27.77 31.00 -5.34
C ASP A 15 -28.22 29.54 -5.45
N GLY A 16 -27.34 28.58 -5.15
CA GLY A 16 -27.61 27.14 -5.15
C GLY A 16 -27.62 26.50 -6.54
N ASP A 17 -26.88 27.08 -7.51
CA ASP A 17 -26.84 26.67 -8.92
C ASP A 17 -28.26 26.48 -9.50
N LYS A 18 -29.00 27.58 -9.67
CA LYS A 18 -30.43 27.56 -10.04
C LYS A 18 -30.69 26.81 -11.35
N ASP A 19 -29.72 26.83 -12.26
CA ASP A 19 -29.84 26.26 -13.61
C ASP A 19 -29.35 24.80 -13.68
N ASP A 20 -28.90 24.24 -12.54
CA ASP A 20 -28.37 22.87 -12.46
C ASP A 20 -27.29 22.56 -13.51
N ASN A 21 -26.43 23.55 -13.82
CA ASN A 21 -25.34 23.41 -14.81
C ASN A 21 -24.40 22.26 -14.45
N TRP A 22 -24.23 22.00 -13.15
CA TRP A 22 -23.51 20.84 -12.63
C TRP A 22 -24.01 19.51 -13.24
N LYS A 23 -25.33 19.35 -13.42
CA LYS A 23 -25.97 18.12 -13.89
C LYS A 23 -25.60 17.84 -15.34
N ILE A 24 -25.62 18.87 -16.19
CA ILE A 24 -25.25 18.77 -17.61
C ILE A 24 -23.80 18.29 -17.74
N ARG A 25 -22.86 18.99 -17.10
CA ARG A 25 -21.42 18.64 -17.14
C ARG A 25 -21.14 17.25 -16.59
N PHE A 26 -21.85 16.87 -15.53
CA PHE A 26 -21.69 15.57 -14.91
C PHE A 26 -22.22 14.44 -15.80
N THR A 27 -23.40 14.59 -16.41
CA THR A 27 -23.94 13.63 -17.38
C THR A 27 -23.01 13.47 -18.57
N GLU A 28 -22.49 14.57 -19.14
CA GLU A 28 -21.49 14.50 -20.21
C GLU A 28 -20.24 13.69 -19.79
N ALA A 29 -19.76 13.87 -18.56
CA ALA A 29 -18.61 13.13 -18.04
C ALA A 29 -18.91 11.64 -17.82
N LEU A 30 -20.08 11.29 -17.26
CA LEU A 30 -20.53 9.91 -17.10
C LEU A 30 -20.62 9.20 -18.45
N THR A 31 -21.24 9.84 -19.44
CA THR A 31 -21.39 9.27 -20.79
C THR A 31 -20.04 9.12 -21.49
N ARG A 32 -19.13 10.09 -21.39
CA ARG A 32 -17.76 9.98 -21.93
C ARG A 32 -17.01 8.79 -21.35
N LEU A 33 -17.18 8.56 -20.05
CA LEU A 33 -16.61 7.39 -19.41
C LEU A 33 -17.32 6.15 -19.96
N GLY A 34 -18.65 6.18 -20.10
CA GLY A 34 -19.49 5.08 -20.57
C GLY A 34 -20.30 4.44 -19.43
N TYR A 35 -20.60 5.23 -18.40
CA TYR A 35 -21.66 4.96 -17.43
C TYR A 35 -23.02 5.32 -18.05
N PRO A 36 -24.13 4.76 -17.52
CA PRO A 36 -25.46 5.30 -17.79
C PRO A 36 -25.52 6.79 -17.45
N ASP A 37 -26.43 7.50 -18.10
CA ASP A 37 -26.79 8.85 -17.69
C ASP A 37 -27.59 8.84 -16.37
N LEU A 38 -28.10 10.00 -15.98
CA LEU A 38 -28.84 10.17 -14.72
C LEU A 38 -30.34 9.90 -14.85
N ASP A 39 -30.84 9.46 -16.00
CA ASP A 39 -32.28 9.30 -16.21
C ASP A 39 -32.85 8.11 -15.42
N THR A 40 -32.00 7.13 -15.10
CA THR A 40 -32.33 5.99 -14.23
C THR A 40 -31.88 6.18 -12.78
N VAL A 41 -31.57 7.41 -12.38
CA VAL A 41 -31.08 7.76 -11.05
C VAL A 41 -32.05 8.74 -10.41
N ARG A 42 -32.48 8.46 -9.18
CA ARG A 42 -33.26 9.44 -8.40
C ARG A 42 -32.34 10.56 -7.92
N VAL A 43 -32.25 11.65 -8.68
CA VAL A 43 -31.45 12.84 -8.34
C VAL A 43 -32.22 13.76 -7.38
N ILE A 44 -31.63 14.03 -6.22
CA ILE A 44 -32.14 14.94 -5.18
C ILE A 44 -31.10 16.07 -5.01
N ALA A 45 -31.46 17.29 -5.39
CA ALA A 45 -30.60 18.48 -5.25
C ALA A 45 -31.35 19.60 -4.51
N PRO A 46 -31.47 19.54 -3.17
CA PRO A 46 -32.29 20.49 -2.42
C PRO A 46 -31.72 21.91 -2.50
N LYS A 47 -32.56 22.89 -2.87
CA LYS A 47 -32.16 24.30 -2.92
C LYS A 47 -32.37 24.94 -1.54
N TYR A 48 -31.32 25.07 -0.74
CA TYR A 48 -31.39 25.63 0.63
C TYR A 48 -30.62 26.95 0.81
N ALA A 49 -30.21 27.60 -0.29
CA ALA A 49 -29.47 28.87 -0.25
C ALA A 49 -30.16 30.00 0.55
N HIS A 50 -31.49 30.08 0.52
CA HIS A 50 -32.26 31.05 1.30
C HIS A 50 -32.28 30.69 2.80
N ALA A 51 -32.40 29.40 3.13
CA ALA A 51 -32.38 28.91 4.51
C ALA A 51 -31.03 29.10 5.20
N LEU A 52 -29.96 29.39 4.45
CA LEU A 52 -28.65 29.76 5.01
C LEU A 52 -28.57 31.24 5.43
N LYS A 53 -29.55 32.08 5.05
CA LYS A 53 -29.53 33.52 5.33
C LYS A 53 -30.20 33.85 6.66
N ASP A 54 -31.34 33.23 6.92
CA ASP A 54 -32.16 33.43 8.11
C ASP A 54 -33.04 32.19 8.39
N TRP A 55 -33.70 32.17 9.55
CA TRP A 55 -34.61 31.10 9.96
C TRP A 55 -36.01 31.62 10.30
N ASP A 56 -37.04 30.84 9.96
CA ASP A 56 -38.44 31.24 10.16
C ASP A 56 -38.96 30.79 11.54
N ASP A 57 -38.83 29.49 11.83
CA ASP A 57 -39.31 28.85 13.05
C ASP A 57 -38.18 28.15 13.81
N LYS A 58 -38.24 28.19 15.14
CA LYS A 58 -37.28 27.48 16.00
C LYS A 58 -37.61 25.99 16.02
N ILE A 59 -36.95 25.24 15.17
CA ILE A 59 -37.10 23.78 15.09
C ILE A 59 -35.92 23.06 15.75
N PRO A 60 -36.15 21.91 16.42
CA PRO A 60 -35.08 21.14 17.03
C PRO A 60 -34.17 20.55 15.95
N LEU A 61 -32.88 20.45 16.26
CA LEU A 61 -31.91 19.78 15.40
C LEU A 61 -32.33 18.31 15.20
N PRO A 62 -32.33 17.78 13.94
CA PRO A 62 -32.63 16.37 13.71
C PRO A 62 -31.72 15.47 14.54
N GLY A 63 -32.27 14.45 15.20
CA GLY A 63 -31.49 13.54 16.03
C GLY A 63 -30.48 12.70 15.24
N GLU A 64 -29.48 12.16 15.93
CA GLU A 64 -28.57 11.16 15.36
C GLU A 64 -29.26 9.80 15.31
N THR A 65 -29.37 9.26 14.11
CA THR A 65 -30.02 7.97 13.83
C THR A 65 -28.99 6.84 13.73
N ILE A 66 -27.78 7.16 13.25
CA ILE A 66 -26.68 6.21 13.10
C ILE A 66 -25.84 6.23 14.36
N LYS A 67 -25.94 5.15 15.13
CA LYS A 67 -25.18 4.98 16.37
C LYS A 67 -23.72 4.64 16.06
N PRO A 68 -22.77 5.13 16.87
CA PRO A 68 -21.38 4.70 16.76
C PRO A 68 -21.28 3.19 17.01
N PRO A 69 -20.33 2.49 16.37
CA PRO A 69 -20.13 1.08 16.61
C PRO A 69 -19.71 0.85 18.07
N PRO A 70 -20.14 -0.26 18.71
CA PRO A 70 -19.67 -0.62 20.05
C PRO A 70 -18.15 -0.87 20.05
N ARG A 71 -17.50 -0.71 21.20
CA ARG A 71 -16.01 -0.67 21.31
C ARG A 71 -15.30 -1.88 20.69
N ASP A 72 -15.89 -3.05 20.81
CA ASP A 72 -15.42 -4.32 20.25
C ASP A 72 -15.58 -4.38 18.72
N ALA A 73 -16.62 -3.75 18.17
CA ALA A 73 -16.89 -3.68 16.73
C ALA A 73 -16.18 -2.52 16.02
N VAL A 74 -15.65 -1.52 16.73
CA VAL A 74 -14.95 -0.35 16.13
C VAL A 74 -13.85 -0.79 15.17
N LYS A 75 -12.96 -1.69 15.62
CA LYS A 75 -11.84 -2.18 14.80
C LYS A 75 -12.33 -2.94 13.56
N LYS A 76 -13.40 -3.72 13.70
CA LYS A 76 -14.00 -4.46 12.58
C LYS A 76 -14.60 -3.49 11.56
N ASN A 77 -15.42 -2.53 12.01
CA ASN A 77 -15.98 -1.48 11.17
C ASN A 77 -14.89 -0.70 10.43
N ARG A 78 -13.80 -0.32 11.14
CA ARG A 78 -12.63 0.32 10.54
C ARG A 78 -12.04 -0.55 9.41
N ARG A 79 -11.78 -1.84 9.65
CA ARG A 79 -11.21 -2.73 8.63
C ARG A 79 -12.12 -2.92 7.42
N ASP A 80 -13.42 -3.10 7.66
CA ASP A 80 -14.40 -3.26 6.60
C ASP A 80 -14.51 -1.97 5.77
N PHE A 81 -14.37 -0.81 6.42
CA PHE A 81 -14.24 0.48 5.77
C PHE A 81 -12.95 0.61 4.95
N GLU A 82 -11.78 0.32 5.53
CA GLU A 82 -10.48 0.36 4.82
C GLU A 82 -10.47 -0.56 3.59
N ARG A 83 -11.11 -1.74 3.66
CA ARG A 83 -11.26 -2.63 2.51
C ARG A 83 -12.05 -1.98 1.38
N ARG A 84 -13.14 -1.29 1.71
CA ARG A 84 -13.98 -0.56 0.75
C ARG A 84 -13.25 0.68 0.20
N MET A 85 -12.51 1.39 1.05
CA MET A 85 -11.67 2.53 0.65
C MET A 85 -10.54 2.13 -0.30
N GLY A 86 -9.77 1.10 0.04
CA GLY A 86 -8.65 0.63 -0.78
C GLY A 86 -9.09 0.13 -2.17
N ALA A 87 -10.30 -0.41 -2.27
CA ALA A 87 -10.93 -0.75 -3.55
C ALA A 87 -11.21 0.49 -4.42
N VAL A 88 -11.61 1.60 -3.82
CA VAL A 88 -11.83 2.88 -4.52
C VAL A 88 -10.49 3.54 -4.85
N GLU A 89 -9.52 3.51 -3.94
CA GLU A 89 -8.18 4.06 -4.16
C GLU A 89 -7.48 3.39 -5.33
N PHE A 90 -7.47 2.05 -5.36
CA PHE A 90 -6.92 1.29 -6.49
C PHE A 90 -7.51 1.72 -7.84
N ARG A 91 -8.82 2.02 -7.90
CA ARG A 91 -9.49 2.45 -9.13
C ARG A 91 -9.13 3.88 -9.53
N LEU A 92 -9.04 4.80 -8.57
CA LEU A 92 -8.84 6.23 -8.85
C LEU A 92 -7.36 6.60 -9.00
N GLY A 93 -6.43 5.76 -8.57
CA GLY A 93 -4.99 5.98 -8.65
C GLY A 93 -4.38 6.36 -7.30
N ARG A 94 -3.22 7.05 -7.31
CA ARG A 94 -2.50 7.38 -6.07
C ARG A 94 -3.23 8.47 -5.28
N HIS A 95 -3.43 8.23 -3.98
CA HIS A 95 -3.81 9.26 -3.02
C HIS A 95 -2.83 10.44 -3.07
N ASP A 96 -3.36 11.67 -3.15
CA ASP A 96 -2.59 12.92 -3.06
C ASP A 96 -3.34 13.92 -2.17
N GLY A 97 -2.96 13.96 -0.90
CA GLY A 97 -3.46 14.93 0.09
C GLY A 97 -2.81 16.32 0.00
N GLY A 98 -1.76 16.50 -0.80
CA GLY A 98 -0.98 17.74 -0.87
C GLY A 98 -0.16 18.06 0.38
N ASN A 99 0.76 19.03 0.27
CA ASN A 99 1.67 19.39 1.38
C ASN A 99 1.13 20.49 2.32
N GLY A 100 -0.03 21.09 2.04
CA GLY A 100 -0.50 22.29 2.74
C GLY A 100 0.47 23.48 2.63
N TYR A 101 0.05 24.66 3.06
CA TYR A 101 0.94 25.82 3.24
C TYR A 101 0.98 26.21 4.71
N VAL A 102 2.20 26.31 5.28
CA VAL A 102 2.40 26.84 6.63
C VAL A 102 1.86 28.28 6.67
N GLY A 103 0.82 28.52 7.47
CA GLY A 103 0.14 29.82 7.59
C GLY A 103 -1.13 30.01 6.72
N GLY A 104 -1.50 29.07 5.86
CA GLY A 104 -2.71 29.16 5.02
C GLY A 104 -4.04 29.14 5.80
N ASP A 105 -4.06 28.45 6.95
CA ASP A 105 -5.21 28.39 7.85
C ASP A 105 -5.62 29.78 8.37
N ALA A 106 -4.67 30.71 8.52
CA ALA A 106 -4.91 32.05 9.02
C ALA A 106 -5.70 32.94 8.04
N TYR A 107 -5.46 32.84 6.73
CA TYR A 107 -6.16 33.68 5.73
C TYR A 107 -7.64 33.29 5.56
N ILE A 108 -7.96 31.99 5.60
CA ILE A 108 -9.35 31.50 5.54
C ILE A 108 -10.05 31.69 6.90
N GLY A 109 -9.36 31.44 8.01
CA GLY A 109 -9.89 31.64 9.36
C GLY A 109 -10.15 33.12 9.68
N VAL A 110 -9.33 34.05 9.17
CA VAL A 110 -9.57 35.49 9.26
C VAL A 110 -10.79 35.90 8.43
N GLY A 111 -11.00 35.37 7.23
CA GLY A 111 -12.18 35.68 6.41
C GLY A 111 -13.52 35.13 6.96
N VAL A 112 -13.49 34.03 7.71
CA VAL A 112 -14.69 33.40 8.33
C VAL A 112 -14.91 33.88 9.78
N GLY A 113 -13.85 34.23 10.51
CA GLY A 113 -13.87 34.69 11.90
C GLY A 113 -13.95 36.21 12.08
N LEU A 114 -13.45 37.00 11.13
CA LEU A 114 -13.70 38.44 11.03
C LEU A 114 -14.62 38.65 9.83
N GLY A 115 -15.88 39.01 10.06
CA GLY A 115 -16.81 39.45 9.01
C GLY A 115 -16.40 40.78 8.35
N ARG A 116 -15.11 40.99 8.06
CA ARG A 116 -14.55 42.22 7.53
C ARG A 116 -14.24 42.05 6.04
N ALA A 117 -15.23 42.53 5.27
CA ALA A 117 -15.29 42.80 3.83
C ALA A 117 -16.24 41.89 3.02
N GLY A 118 -17.54 41.98 3.35
CA GLY A 118 -18.59 42.12 2.32
C GLY A 118 -18.84 41.02 1.28
N LEU A 119 -18.40 39.77 1.48
CA LEU A 119 -18.76 38.65 0.58
C LEU A 119 -19.95 37.87 1.17
N PRO A 120 -21.17 37.94 0.58
CA PRO A 120 -22.38 37.26 1.08
C PRO A 120 -22.22 35.74 1.25
N LEU A 121 -21.33 35.14 0.47
CA LEU A 121 -21.00 33.72 0.47
C LEU A 121 -20.36 33.25 1.80
N LEU A 122 -19.47 34.05 2.38
CA LEU A 122 -18.83 33.72 3.66
C LEU A 122 -19.82 33.80 4.84
N LYS A 123 -20.83 34.68 4.74
CA LYS A 123 -21.89 34.81 5.75
C LYS A 123 -22.79 33.57 5.82
N GLN A 124 -23.15 32.98 4.67
CA GLN A 124 -23.95 31.75 4.64
C GLN A 124 -23.21 30.56 5.30
N ALA A 125 -21.92 30.42 5.04
CA ALA A 125 -21.09 29.40 5.70
C ALA A 125 -21.00 29.64 7.21
N HIS A 126 -20.71 30.89 7.61
CA HIS A 126 -20.66 31.27 9.03
C HIS A 126 -21.99 30.99 9.74
N ASN A 127 -23.12 31.33 9.11
CA ASN A 127 -24.45 31.09 9.64
C ASN A 127 -24.69 29.60 9.90
N TYR A 128 -24.40 28.71 8.94
CA TYR A 128 -24.56 27.26 9.16
C TYR A 128 -23.71 26.74 10.32
N LEU A 129 -22.48 27.22 10.45
CA LEU A 129 -21.54 26.76 11.48
C LEU A 129 -21.88 27.27 12.89
N LYS A 130 -22.50 28.46 13.01
CA LYS A 130 -22.66 29.17 14.28
C LYS A 130 -24.10 29.35 14.75
N ASN A 131 -25.08 29.21 13.88
CA ASN A 131 -26.50 29.37 14.20
C ASN A 131 -27.21 27.98 14.17
N PRO A 132 -27.54 27.41 15.35
CA PRO A 132 -28.20 26.10 15.45
C PRO A 132 -29.55 26.02 14.74
N GLU A 133 -30.33 27.09 14.73
CA GLU A 133 -31.65 27.17 14.11
C GLU A 133 -31.54 27.09 12.58
N ILE A 134 -30.61 27.85 11.98
CA ILE A 134 -30.29 27.78 10.54
C ILE A 134 -29.80 26.37 10.17
N ARG A 135 -28.90 25.80 10.98
CA ARG A 135 -28.41 24.43 10.78
C ARG A 135 -29.56 23.42 10.80
N ALA A 136 -30.45 23.50 11.80
CA ALA A 136 -31.60 22.61 11.93
C ALA A 136 -32.55 22.72 10.74
N GLN A 137 -32.88 23.94 10.29
CA GLN A 137 -33.72 24.17 9.11
C GLN A 137 -33.14 23.58 7.84
N VAL A 138 -31.83 23.76 7.61
CA VAL A 138 -31.15 23.19 6.44
C VAL A 138 -31.19 21.66 6.49
N LEU A 139 -30.86 21.05 7.64
CA LEU A 139 -30.86 19.58 7.78
C LEU A 139 -32.27 18.98 7.62
N HIS A 140 -33.30 19.58 8.23
CA HIS A 140 -34.70 19.13 8.05
C HIS A 140 -35.12 19.21 6.58
N ARG A 141 -34.83 20.32 5.90
CA ARG A 141 -35.18 20.51 4.48
C ARG A 141 -34.54 19.45 3.57
N ILE A 142 -33.33 19.01 3.90
CA ILE A 142 -32.64 17.93 3.18
C ILE A 142 -33.29 16.57 3.53
N LEU A 143 -33.42 16.26 4.82
CA LEU A 143 -33.92 14.96 5.30
C LEU A 143 -35.34 14.66 4.81
N THR A 144 -36.24 15.66 4.79
CA THR A 144 -37.63 15.48 4.30
C THR A 144 -37.71 15.10 2.81
N LYS A 145 -36.65 15.34 2.03
CA LYS A 145 -36.60 14.96 0.60
C LYS A 145 -36.06 13.55 0.37
N LEU A 146 -35.36 12.98 1.36
CA LEU A 146 -34.77 11.65 1.28
C LEU A 146 -35.82 10.56 1.55
N PRO A 147 -35.75 9.40 0.88
CA PRO A 147 -36.56 8.25 1.26
C PRO A 147 -36.09 7.62 2.57
N GLU A 148 -36.94 6.79 3.18
CA GLU A 148 -36.62 6.08 4.43
C GLU A 148 -35.59 4.95 4.24
N SER A 149 -35.48 4.40 3.02
CA SER A 149 -34.54 3.35 2.67
C SER A 149 -34.09 3.40 1.21
N GLY A 150 -32.96 2.74 0.92
CA GLY A 150 -32.37 2.67 -0.42
C GLY A 150 -30.87 2.90 -0.43
N ARG A 151 -30.27 2.82 -1.62
CA ARG A 151 -28.85 3.00 -1.85
C ARG A 151 -28.55 4.45 -2.22
N LEU A 152 -27.85 5.16 -1.34
CA LEU A 152 -27.59 6.60 -1.44
C LEU A 152 -26.15 6.87 -1.84
N VAL A 153 -25.94 7.86 -2.71
CA VAL A 153 -24.65 8.49 -2.99
C VAL A 153 -24.75 9.97 -2.65
N ILE A 154 -23.82 10.50 -1.88
CA ILE A 154 -23.79 11.93 -1.52
C ILE A 154 -22.63 12.61 -2.23
N VAL A 155 -22.91 13.74 -2.88
CA VAL A 155 -21.91 14.64 -3.45
C VAL A 155 -22.01 15.99 -2.77
N GLY A 156 -20.99 16.36 -1.99
CA GLY A 156 -20.93 17.62 -1.25
C GLY A 156 -19.94 18.60 -1.87
N HIS A 157 -20.42 19.73 -2.35
CA HIS A 157 -19.60 20.80 -2.92
C HIS A 157 -19.43 21.96 -1.94
N SER A 158 -18.19 22.43 -1.70
CA SER A 158 -17.94 23.61 -0.87
C SER A 158 -18.60 23.47 0.53
N LEU A 159 -19.42 24.43 0.99
CA LEU A 159 -20.20 24.29 2.24
C LEU A 159 -21.07 23.01 2.27
N GLY A 160 -21.55 22.53 1.11
CA GLY A 160 -22.30 21.29 1.01
C GLY A 160 -21.50 20.05 1.45
N SER A 161 -20.17 20.08 1.41
CA SER A 161 -19.33 19.02 1.99
C SER A 161 -19.40 18.98 3.52
N VAL A 162 -19.48 20.16 4.17
CA VAL A 162 -19.65 20.28 5.63
C VAL A 162 -21.04 19.77 6.02
N ILE A 163 -22.07 20.16 5.25
CA ILE A 163 -23.44 19.68 5.44
C ILE A 163 -23.51 18.16 5.25
N ALA A 164 -22.83 17.61 4.24
CA ALA A 164 -22.75 16.16 4.03
C ALA A 164 -22.15 15.41 5.23
N ALA A 165 -21.03 15.91 5.76
CA ALA A 165 -20.37 15.34 6.93
C ALA A 165 -21.25 15.43 8.21
N ASP A 166 -22.05 16.50 8.35
CA ASP A 166 -23.03 16.64 9.43
C ASP A 166 -24.24 15.70 9.25
N LEU A 167 -24.67 15.51 8.00
CA LEU A 167 -25.84 14.72 7.64
C LEU A 167 -25.61 13.21 7.84
N VAL A 168 -24.39 12.70 7.61
CA VAL A 168 -24.11 11.26 7.51
C VAL A 168 -24.59 10.44 8.73
N ARG A 169 -24.55 11.02 9.93
CA ARG A 169 -25.00 10.37 11.18
C ARG A 169 -26.49 10.54 11.49
N ARG A 170 -27.18 11.37 10.71
CA ARG A 170 -28.60 11.73 10.85
C ARG A 170 -29.46 11.15 9.73
N LEU A 171 -28.88 10.38 8.82
CA LEU A 171 -29.59 9.72 7.72
C LEU A 171 -30.55 8.64 8.24
N PRO A 172 -31.73 8.44 7.63
CA PRO A 172 -32.58 7.29 7.91
C PRO A 172 -31.79 5.97 7.95
N VAL A 173 -32.07 5.12 8.95
CA VAL A 173 -31.29 3.88 9.19
C VAL A 173 -31.36 2.91 8.01
N GLY A 174 -32.43 2.97 7.19
CA GLY A 174 -32.58 2.16 5.99
C GLY A 174 -31.79 2.66 4.77
N LEU A 175 -31.12 3.82 4.87
CA LEU A 175 -30.26 4.34 3.79
C LEU A 175 -28.83 3.83 3.94
N GLU A 176 -28.41 3.03 2.97
CA GLU A 176 -27.02 2.61 2.83
C GLU A 176 -26.27 3.64 1.99
N LEU A 177 -25.27 4.31 2.59
CA LEU A 177 -24.49 5.31 1.89
C LEU A 177 -23.36 4.61 1.12
N ALA A 178 -23.65 4.28 -0.14
CA ALA A 178 -22.77 3.57 -1.06
C ALA A 178 -21.49 4.33 -1.42
N GLY A 179 -21.46 5.64 -1.21
CA GLY A 179 -20.27 6.48 -1.37
C GLY A 179 -20.55 7.94 -1.04
N MET A 180 -19.56 8.61 -0.48
CA MET A 180 -19.57 10.06 -0.28
C MET A 180 -18.41 10.69 -1.06
N VAL A 181 -18.72 11.66 -1.91
CA VAL A 181 -17.73 12.43 -2.67
C VAL A 181 -17.81 13.87 -2.24
N THR A 182 -16.69 14.46 -1.83
CA THR A 182 -16.62 15.89 -1.54
C THR A 182 -15.71 16.60 -2.54
N ILE A 183 -16.10 17.80 -2.97
CA ILE A 183 -15.39 18.59 -3.98
C ILE A 183 -15.26 20.04 -3.51
N GLY A 184 -14.05 20.61 -3.63
CA GLY A 184 -13.76 21.96 -3.15
C GLY A 184 -14.05 22.14 -1.65
N SER A 185 -13.81 21.10 -0.83
CA SER A 185 -14.23 21.07 0.57
C SER A 185 -13.37 21.96 1.47
N PRO A 186 -13.98 22.84 2.31
CA PRO A 186 -13.25 23.60 3.32
C PRO A 186 -13.02 22.81 4.63
N LEU A 187 -13.44 21.54 4.72
CA LEU A 187 -13.38 20.74 5.97
C LEU A 187 -11.97 20.57 6.53
N ALA A 188 -10.96 20.65 5.66
CA ALA A 188 -9.58 20.61 6.10
C ALA A 188 -9.21 21.82 6.98
N ASN A 189 -9.91 22.96 6.88
CA ASN A 189 -9.66 24.14 7.70
C ASN A 189 -10.28 24.01 9.11
N GLY A 190 -9.52 24.39 10.14
CA GLY A 190 -9.94 24.40 11.56
C GLY A 190 -11.26 25.11 11.87
N SER A 191 -11.62 26.12 11.08
CA SER A 191 -12.80 26.95 11.30
C SER A 191 -14.12 26.28 10.90
N PHE A 192 -14.06 25.17 10.16
CA PHE A 192 -15.22 24.43 9.64
C PHE A 192 -15.50 23.16 10.45
N ASP A 193 -15.48 23.27 11.78
CA ASP A 193 -15.79 22.19 12.72
C ASP A 193 -17.14 22.45 13.40
N VAL A 194 -18.24 22.18 12.68
CA VAL A 194 -19.59 22.27 13.26
C VAL A 194 -19.79 21.10 14.22
N ASP A 195 -20.35 21.34 15.41
CA ASP A 195 -20.74 20.27 16.35
C ASP A 195 -19.62 19.25 16.66
N LYS A 196 -18.37 19.72 16.62
CA LYS A 196 -17.18 18.88 16.80
C LYS A 196 -17.16 17.67 15.87
N LEU A 197 -17.48 17.87 14.59
CA LEU A 197 -17.40 16.86 13.53
C LEU A 197 -16.10 16.04 13.60
N ARG A 198 -14.98 16.68 13.93
CA ARG A 198 -13.66 16.01 14.07
C ARG A 198 -13.63 14.96 15.16
N GLU A 199 -14.22 15.27 16.30
CA GLU A 199 -14.32 14.34 17.43
C GLU A 199 -15.35 13.25 17.15
N THR A 200 -16.50 13.63 16.58
CA THR A 200 -17.63 12.72 16.35
C THR A 200 -17.42 11.76 15.18
N LEU A 201 -16.62 12.13 14.17
CA LEU A 201 -16.23 11.31 13.02
C LEU A 201 -14.79 10.80 13.12
N LYS A 202 -14.29 10.61 14.35
CA LYS A 202 -13.01 9.93 14.57
C LYS A 202 -13.01 8.53 13.94
N GLU A 203 -14.13 7.83 14.04
CA GLU A 203 -14.41 6.56 13.37
C GLU A 203 -15.39 6.76 12.20
N PRO A 204 -15.30 5.95 11.14
CA PRO A 204 -16.20 6.10 10.00
C PRO A 204 -17.60 5.63 10.40
N PRO A 205 -18.67 6.35 10.04
CA PRO A 205 -20.04 5.91 10.27
C PRO A 205 -20.30 4.51 9.71
N THR A 206 -21.07 3.70 10.42
CA THR A 206 -21.33 2.29 10.05
C THR A 206 -22.11 2.15 8.75
N ASN A 207 -22.92 3.16 8.39
CA ASN A 207 -23.69 3.22 7.16
C ASN A 207 -22.90 3.76 5.96
N LEU A 208 -21.67 4.26 6.15
CA LEU A 208 -20.83 4.83 5.10
C LEU A 208 -19.92 3.75 4.51
N ALA A 209 -20.04 3.52 3.20
CA ALA A 209 -19.19 2.56 2.49
C ALA A 209 -17.77 3.09 2.28
N TRP A 210 -17.63 4.33 1.82
CA TRP A 210 -16.35 5.01 1.57
C TRP A 210 -16.56 6.52 1.41
N TRP A 211 -15.51 7.31 1.63
CA TRP A 211 -15.48 8.75 1.40
C TRP A 211 -14.22 9.17 0.65
N VAL A 212 -14.42 9.80 -0.51
CA VAL A 212 -13.36 10.41 -1.31
C VAL A 212 -13.53 11.92 -1.38
N ASN A 213 -12.43 12.67 -1.22
CA ASN A 213 -12.41 14.11 -1.46
C ASN A 213 -11.54 14.44 -2.67
N PHE A 214 -12.06 15.28 -3.56
CA PHE A 214 -11.29 15.85 -4.64
C PHE A 214 -11.03 17.32 -4.36
N TRP A 215 -9.78 17.72 -4.50
CA TRP A 215 -9.37 19.11 -4.35
C TRP A 215 -8.52 19.54 -5.53
N ASN A 216 -8.68 20.79 -5.93
CA ASN A 216 -7.96 21.39 -7.04
C ASN A 216 -6.99 22.44 -6.47
N ALA A 217 -5.69 22.34 -6.78
CA ALA A 217 -4.72 23.24 -6.13
C ALA A 217 -4.97 24.75 -6.33
N PRO A 218 -5.48 25.22 -7.49
CA PRO A 218 -5.90 26.61 -7.68
C PRO A 218 -7.20 27.01 -6.97
N ASP A 219 -7.89 26.08 -6.31
CA ASP A 219 -9.08 26.35 -5.49
C ASP A 219 -8.67 26.75 -4.07
N LEU A 220 -8.80 28.05 -3.77
CA LEU A 220 -8.43 28.63 -2.47
C LEU A 220 -9.34 28.15 -1.32
N VAL A 221 -10.56 27.68 -1.63
CA VAL A 221 -11.52 27.24 -0.59
C VAL A 221 -11.16 25.87 -0.05
N ALA A 222 -10.52 25.03 -0.87
CA ALA A 222 -10.02 23.71 -0.46
C ALA A 222 -8.82 23.79 0.51
N ALA A 223 -8.49 24.97 1.04
CA ALA A 223 -7.42 25.22 2.02
C ALA A 223 -6.03 24.70 1.60
N HIS A 224 -5.81 24.47 0.30
CA HIS A 224 -4.59 23.90 -0.28
C HIS A 224 -4.09 22.60 0.38
N ARG A 225 -4.97 21.85 1.04
CA ARG A 225 -4.68 20.54 1.62
C ARG A 225 -5.91 19.65 1.61
N GLY A 226 -5.69 18.34 1.58
CA GLY A 226 -6.72 17.33 1.62
C GLY A 226 -7.50 17.28 2.94
N VAL A 227 -8.72 16.75 2.89
CA VAL A 227 -9.60 16.53 4.05
C VAL A 227 -9.10 15.37 4.93
N SER A 228 -8.27 14.48 4.40
CA SER A 228 -7.67 13.36 5.15
C SER A 228 -6.77 13.85 6.28
N SER A 229 -6.26 15.09 6.23
CA SER A 229 -5.52 15.70 7.35
C SER A 229 -6.37 15.83 8.62
N VAL A 230 -7.70 15.81 8.48
CA VAL A 230 -8.68 15.92 9.56
C VAL A 230 -9.37 14.59 9.82
N PHE A 231 -9.72 13.86 8.76
CA PHE A 231 -10.36 12.54 8.84
C PHE A 231 -9.43 11.49 8.20
N PRO A 232 -8.47 10.90 8.92
CA PRO A 232 -7.34 10.16 8.32
C PRO A 232 -7.70 8.84 7.63
N TRP A 233 -8.97 8.50 7.61
CA TRP A 233 -9.50 7.26 7.04
C TRP A 233 -10.18 7.44 5.68
N MET A 234 -10.41 8.69 5.28
CA MET A 234 -10.88 9.02 3.94
C MET A 234 -9.68 9.31 3.03
N VAL A 235 -9.89 9.26 1.72
CA VAL A 235 -8.82 9.46 0.74
C VAL A 235 -9.05 10.73 -0.06
N ASP A 236 -7.99 11.52 -0.23
CA ASP A 236 -7.94 12.69 -1.10
C ASP A 236 -7.34 12.39 -2.46
N PHE A 237 -7.86 13.04 -3.48
CA PHE A 237 -7.26 13.10 -4.80
C PHE A 237 -7.11 14.54 -5.23
N ARG A 238 -5.88 14.92 -5.54
CA ARG A 238 -5.60 16.17 -6.21
C ARG A 238 -5.99 16.04 -7.69
N ILE A 239 -6.83 16.95 -8.16
CA ILE A 239 -7.16 17.07 -9.58
C ILE A 239 -6.62 18.38 -10.13
N ASN A 240 -6.62 18.49 -11.46
CA ASN A 240 -6.33 19.73 -12.16
C ASN A 240 -7.43 19.98 -13.20
N THR A 241 -8.31 20.94 -12.93
CA THR A 241 -9.37 21.35 -13.88
C THR A 241 -8.87 22.33 -14.94
N LYS A 242 -7.58 22.73 -14.90
CA LYS A 242 -6.97 23.79 -15.72
C LYS A 242 -7.60 25.18 -15.53
N LYS A 243 -8.51 25.34 -14.57
CA LYS A 243 -9.11 26.62 -14.16
C LYS A 243 -8.42 27.17 -12.93
N VAL A 244 -8.58 28.47 -12.69
CA VAL A 244 -8.02 29.19 -11.53
C VAL A 244 -9.10 30.02 -10.82
N GLY A 245 -8.89 30.31 -9.53
CA GLY A 245 -9.76 31.20 -8.75
C GLY A 245 -11.20 30.68 -8.61
N ILE A 246 -12.20 31.57 -8.78
CA ILE A 246 -13.62 31.23 -8.59
C ILE A 246 -14.07 30.12 -9.56
N GLN A 247 -13.52 30.08 -10.78
CA GLN A 247 -13.83 29.01 -11.74
C GLN A 247 -13.24 27.68 -11.30
N ALA A 248 -12.05 27.66 -10.68
CA ALA A 248 -11.47 26.45 -10.12
C ALA A 248 -12.32 25.84 -8.99
N HIS A 249 -13.13 26.68 -8.33
CA HIS A 249 -14.06 26.29 -7.28
C HIS A 249 -15.45 25.89 -7.79
N ALA A 250 -15.77 26.05 -9.08
CA ALA A 250 -17.11 25.76 -9.56
C ALA A 250 -17.41 24.24 -9.54
N ALA A 251 -18.57 23.86 -8.99
CA ALA A 251 -18.98 22.45 -8.92
C ALA A 251 -18.98 21.75 -10.28
N ALA A 252 -19.46 22.45 -11.31
CA ALA A 252 -19.50 21.95 -12.68
C ALA A 252 -18.11 21.61 -13.23
N GLU A 253 -17.07 22.36 -12.85
CA GLU A 253 -15.68 22.10 -13.28
C GLU A 253 -15.14 20.84 -12.59
N TYR A 254 -15.38 20.67 -11.28
CA TYR A 254 -15.04 19.43 -10.58
C TYR A 254 -15.76 18.22 -11.18
N LEU A 255 -17.07 18.30 -11.39
CA LEU A 255 -17.88 17.18 -11.89
C LEU A 255 -17.62 16.83 -13.36
N SER A 256 -17.04 17.76 -14.13
CA SER A 256 -16.58 17.48 -15.50
C SER A 256 -15.31 16.63 -15.55
N ASN A 257 -14.56 16.55 -14.44
CA ASN A 257 -13.31 15.81 -14.34
C ASN A 257 -13.57 14.29 -14.31
N GLU A 258 -12.77 13.54 -15.08
CA GLU A 258 -12.94 12.10 -15.23
C GLU A 258 -12.76 11.31 -13.92
N ALA A 259 -11.84 11.71 -13.04
CA ALA A 259 -11.63 11.02 -11.77
C ALA A 259 -12.84 11.20 -10.83
N VAL A 260 -13.38 12.42 -10.77
CA VAL A 260 -14.58 12.74 -9.99
C VAL A 260 -15.79 11.95 -10.53
N ALA A 261 -15.99 11.99 -11.86
CA ALA A 261 -17.08 11.28 -12.49
C ALA A 261 -16.95 9.76 -12.38
N THR A 262 -15.73 9.22 -12.39
CA THR A 262 -15.46 7.79 -12.15
C THR A 262 -15.86 7.37 -10.74
N ALA A 263 -15.52 8.17 -9.72
CA ALA A 263 -15.88 7.87 -8.34
C ALA A 263 -17.40 7.86 -8.14
N ILE A 264 -18.10 8.89 -8.63
CA ILE A 264 -19.56 9.00 -8.49
C ILE A 264 -20.27 7.94 -9.35
N GLY A 265 -19.82 7.72 -10.58
CA GLY A 265 -20.35 6.67 -11.46
C GLY A 265 -20.22 5.28 -10.84
N PHE A 266 -19.07 4.97 -10.24
CA PHE A 266 -18.89 3.73 -9.48
C PHE A 266 -19.84 3.62 -8.30
N ALA A 267 -20.01 4.70 -7.53
CA ALA A 267 -20.95 4.73 -6.42
C ALA A 267 -22.38 4.43 -6.87
N LEU A 268 -22.82 5.03 -7.98
CA LEU A 268 -24.18 4.90 -8.49
C LEU A 268 -24.43 3.55 -9.17
N PHE A 269 -23.54 3.14 -10.06
CA PHE A 269 -23.78 2.05 -11.01
C PHE A 269 -22.90 0.82 -10.77
N GLY A 270 -21.96 0.88 -9.81
CA GLY A 270 -21.00 -0.19 -9.57
C GLY A 270 -19.84 -0.18 -10.56
N SER A 271 -19.07 -1.28 -10.57
CA SER A 271 -17.94 -1.42 -11.48
C SER A 271 -18.43 -1.47 -12.94
N ARG A 272 -17.75 -0.74 -13.83
CA ARG A 272 -17.97 -0.85 -15.28
C ARG A 272 -17.17 -1.94 -15.94
N SER A 273 -16.46 -2.75 -15.18
CA SER A 273 -15.78 -3.93 -15.69
C SER A 273 -16.82 -4.93 -16.24
N LYS A 274 -17.32 -4.63 -17.45
CA LYS A 274 -17.69 -5.58 -18.51
C LYS A 274 -16.46 -6.00 -19.31
N GLU A 275 -15.29 -5.44 -18.99
CA GLU A 275 -14.11 -6.27 -18.92
C GLU A 275 -14.47 -7.41 -17.97
N LEU A 276 -14.89 -8.57 -18.51
CA LEU A 276 -14.44 -9.86 -17.98
C LEU A 276 -13.06 -9.55 -17.40
N ALA A 277 -12.86 -9.46 -16.08
CA ALA A 277 -11.60 -9.00 -15.49
C ALA A 277 -10.50 -9.59 -16.33
N CYS A 278 -9.86 -8.79 -17.24
CA CYS A 278 -9.42 -9.28 -18.57
C CYS A 278 -9.00 -10.69 -18.30
N ILE A 279 -9.83 -11.69 -18.68
CA ILE A 279 -9.40 -13.07 -18.45
C ILE A 279 -8.28 -13.07 -19.44
N ASP A 280 -7.09 -12.68 -18.97
CA ASP A 280 -5.81 -12.86 -19.57
C ASP A 280 -5.98 -14.33 -19.87
N LYS A 281 -6.27 -14.62 -21.13
CA LYS A 281 -6.34 -15.98 -21.61
C LYS A 281 -4.88 -16.33 -21.56
N GLY A 282 -4.43 -16.65 -20.36
CA GLY A 282 -3.04 -16.63 -20.02
C GLY A 282 -2.44 -17.60 -20.98
N LEU A 283 -1.41 -17.16 -21.65
CA LEU A 283 -0.78 -17.95 -22.67
C LEU A 283 -0.24 -19.20 -21.99
N ASP A 284 -0.34 -20.33 -22.66
CA ASP A 284 0.28 -21.56 -22.21
C ASP A 284 1.79 -21.47 -22.49
N ILE A 285 2.46 -20.61 -21.73
CA ILE A 285 3.88 -20.30 -21.82
C ILE A 285 4.58 -20.62 -20.49
N PRO A 286 5.85 -21.03 -20.53
CA PRO A 286 6.61 -21.30 -19.31
C PRO A 286 6.76 -20.05 -18.44
N VAL A 287 6.56 -20.20 -17.13
CA VAL A 287 6.86 -19.13 -16.15
C VAL A 287 8.37 -18.91 -16.04
N ASP A 288 8.80 -17.66 -16.05
CA ASP A 288 10.20 -17.29 -15.84
C ASP A 288 10.59 -17.35 -14.34
N ALA A 289 11.85 -17.06 -14.02
CA ALA A 289 12.34 -17.13 -12.65
C ALA A 289 11.67 -16.11 -11.70
N ILE A 290 11.34 -14.91 -12.18
CA ILE A 290 10.72 -13.84 -11.38
C ILE A 290 9.26 -14.21 -11.10
N GLU A 291 8.54 -14.66 -12.13
CA GLU A 291 7.16 -15.13 -12.02
C GLU A 291 7.06 -16.35 -11.11
N ARG A 292 8.00 -17.29 -11.22
CA ARG A 292 8.08 -18.46 -10.34
C ARG A 292 8.27 -18.06 -8.88
N MET A 293 9.20 -17.15 -8.60
CA MET A 293 9.43 -16.66 -7.23
C MET A 293 8.16 -16.00 -6.67
N ALA A 294 7.48 -15.18 -7.46
CA ALA A 294 6.23 -14.54 -7.06
C ALA A 294 5.11 -15.56 -6.76
N LEU A 295 4.97 -16.59 -7.60
CA LEU A 295 4.00 -17.67 -7.39
C LEU A 295 4.28 -18.46 -6.12
N VAL A 296 5.55 -18.80 -5.85
CA VAL A 296 5.96 -19.52 -4.64
C VAL A 296 5.73 -18.66 -3.39
N ALA A 297 6.06 -17.37 -3.44
CA ALA A 297 5.82 -16.43 -2.34
C ALA A 297 4.33 -16.27 -2.02
N LEU A 298 3.48 -16.12 -3.05
CA LEU A 298 2.03 -16.06 -2.89
C LEU A 298 1.48 -17.37 -2.33
N ARG A 299 1.94 -18.53 -2.84
CA ARG A 299 1.54 -19.84 -2.31
C ARG A 299 1.91 -19.96 -0.83
N TYR A 300 3.11 -19.55 -0.44
CA TYR A 300 3.54 -19.53 0.95
C TYR A 300 2.66 -18.65 1.84
N ALA A 301 2.34 -17.44 1.39
CA ALA A 301 1.44 -16.54 2.12
C ALA A 301 0.04 -17.14 2.30
N HIS A 302 -0.50 -17.80 1.27
CA HIS A 302 -1.79 -18.48 1.33
C HIS A 302 -1.79 -19.66 2.30
N LEU A 303 -0.73 -20.48 2.30
CA LEU A 303 -0.55 -21.57 3.27
C LEU A 303 -0.42 -21.04 4.71
N LEU A 304 0.20 -19.88 4.90
CA LEU A 304 0.24 -19.24 6.22
C LEU A 304 -1.15 -18.78 6.66
N LYS A 305 -1.91 -18.13 5.77
CA LYS A 305 -3.27 -17.63 6.05
C LYS A 305 -4.18 -18.75 6.56
N THR A 306 -4.09 -19.97 6.03
CA THR A 306 -4.93 -21.10 6.45
C THR A 306 -4.62 -21.58 7.87
N ARG A 307 -3.45 -21.21 8.42
CA ARG A 307 -3.03 -21.52 9.81
C ARG A 307 -3.30 -20.40 10.82
N LEU A 308 -3.86 -19.29 10.35
CA LEU A 308 -4.29 -18.18 11.20
C LEU A 308 -5.78 -18.33 11.53
N GLU A 309 -6.20 -17.78 12.67
CA GLU A 309 -7.60 -17.77 13.09
C GLU A 309 -7.99 -16.36 13.59
N GLY A 310 -9.29 -16.07 13.58
CA GLY A 310 -9.86 -14.83 14.13
C GLY A 310 -9.24 -13.56 13.54
N ASP A 311 -8.96 -12.57 14.40
CA ASP A 311 -8.49 -11.23 13.99
C ASP A 311 -7.18 -11.26 13.20
N GLN A 312 -6.26 -12.17 13.52
CA GLN A 312 -5.00 -12.32 12.79
C GLN A 312 -5.25 -12.79 11.36
N GLN A 313 -6.14 -13.78 11.18
CA GLN A 313 -6.49 -14.29 9.86
C GLN A 313 -7.17 -13.21 9.01
N ASP A 314 -8.11 -12.46 9.59
CA ASP A 314 -8.82 -11.39 8.90
C ASP A 314 -7.87 -10.30 8.39
N ARG A 315 -6.93 -9.86 9.24
CA ARG A 315 -5.91 -8.86 8.89
C ARG A 315 -4.98 -9.39 7.79
N PHE A 316 -4.52 -10.62 7.93
CA PHE A 316 -3.62 -11.24 6.96
C PHE A 316 -4.30 -11.47 5.61
N ALA A 317 -5.57 -11.90 5.62
CA ALA A 317 -6.37 -12.05 4.40
C ALA A 317 -6.58 -10.71 3.68
N GLY A 318 -6.81 -9.63 4.42
CA GLY A 318 -6.86 -8.28 3.88
C GLY A 318 -5.54 -7.86 3.23
N ALA A 319 -4.42 -8.03 3.93
CA ALA A 319 -3.08 -7.73 3.40
C ALA A 319 -2.76 -8.53 2.13
N LEU A 320 -2.97 -9.85 2.17
CA LEU A 320 -2.70 -10.76 1.05
C LEU A 320 -3.50 -10.40 -0.21
N ARG A 321 -4.72 -9.89 -0.06
CA ARG A 321 -5.54 -9.39 -1.17
C ARG A 321 -4.82 -8.25 -1.92
N HIS A 322 -4.36 -7.24 -1.19
CA HIS A 322 -3.63 -6.12 -1.81
C HIS A 322 -2.32 -6.56 -2.45
N VAL A 323 -1.57 -7.43 -1.76
CA VAL A 323 -0.28 -7.94 -2.24
C VAL A 323 -0.44 -8.75 -3.52
N GLN A 324 -1.39 -9.68 -3.57
CA GLN A 324 -1.61 -10.50 -4.76
C GLN A 324 -2.03 -9.68 -5.97
N ALA A 325 -2.96 -8.73 -5.80
CA ALA A 325 -3.38 -7.84 -6.88
C ALA A 325 -2.18 -7.03 -7.43
N ALA A 326 -1.39 -6.44 -6.54
CA ALA A 326 -0.19 -5.69 -6.93
C ALA A 326 0.83 -6.55 -7.68
N VAL A 327 1.13 -7.75 -7.17
CA VAL A 327 2.05 -8.71 -7.80
C VAL A 327 1.61 -9.06 -9.23
N VAL A 328 0.32 -9.35 -9.43
CA VAL A 328 -0.23 -9.71 -10.75
C VAL A 328 -0.17 -8.52 -11.71
N ASP A 329 -0.57 -7.32 -11.26
CA ASP A 329 -0.52 -6.11 -12.10
C ASP A 329 0.90 -5.69 -12.45
N ASP A 330 1.86 -5.90 -11.55
CA ASP A 330 3.26 -5.64 -11.81
C ASP A 330 3.86 -6.60 -12.84
N ILE A 331 3.55 -7.90 -12.74
CA ILE A 331 3.94 -8.88 -13.76
C ILE A 331 3.29 -8.51 -15.11
N ARG A 332 2.01 -8.09 -15.11
CA ARG A 332 1.31 -7.67 -16.32
C ARG A 332 2.02 -6.51 -16.98
N ARG A 333 2.27 -5.43 -16.24
CA ARG A 333 2.98 -4.25 -16.75
C ARG A 333 4.38 -4.56 -17.27
N ARG A 334 5.10 -5.48 -16.61
CA ARG A 334 6.42 -5.93 -17.05
C ARG A 334 6.34 -6.69 -18.37
N ASN A 335 5.37 -7.59 -18.51
CA ASN A 335 5.22 -8.42 -19.71
C ASN A 335 4.62 -7.64 -20.89
N ASP A 336 3.84 -6.59 -20.61
CA ASP A 336 3.20 -5.72 -21.60
C ASP A 336 4.06 -4.51 -22.01
N GLY A 337 5.20 -4.29 -21.35
CA GLY A 337 6.06 -3.11 -21.53
C GLY A 337 6.65 -2.95 -22.94
N ALA A 338 6.77 -1.70 -23.40
CA ALA A 338 7.06 -1.33 -24.79
C ALA A 338 8.48 -1.64 -25.31
N ASP A 339 9.41 -2.12 -24.48
CA ASP A 339 10.84 -2.17 -24.81
C ASP A 339 11.37 -3.56 -25.25
N ARG A 340 10.57 -4.63 -25.18
CA ARG A 340 10.93 -5.99 -25.68
C ARG A 340 9.66 -6.74 -26.08
N ASP A 341 9.79 -7.70 -26.99
CA ASP A 341 8.72 -8.56 -27.51
C ASP A 341 7.63 -8.87 -26.46
N HIS A 342 6.39 -8.53 -26.79
CA HIS A 342 5.22 -8.72 -25.93
C HIS A 342 5.06 -10.20 -25.58
N ARG A 343 5.54 -10.59 -24.39
CA ARG A 343 5.55 -11.99 -23.94
C ARG A 343 4.15 -12.49 -23.56
N GLY A 344 3.26 -11.57 -23.20
CA GLY A 344 1.95 -11.87 -22.64
C GLY A 344 2.02 -12.49 -21.24
N MET A 345 0.86 -12.74 -20.65
CA MET A 345 0.73 -13.26 -19.29
C MET A 345 0.70 -14.80 -19.28
N PRO A 346 1.57 -15.50 -18.50
CA PRO A 346 1.43 -16.94 -18.30
C PRO A 346 0.12 -17.32 -17.60
N SER A 347 -0.50 -18.43 -18.01
CA SER A 347 -1.74 -18.96 -17.40
C SER A 347 -1.68 -19.13 -15.88
N ALA A 348 -0.52 -19.52 -15.35
CA ALA A 348 -0.27 -19.67 -13.93
C ALA A 348 -0.40 -18.35 -13.14
N VAL A 349 -0.04 -17.21 -13.74
CA VAL A 349 -0.15 -15.88 -13.13
C VAL A 349 -1.52 -15.26 -13.44
N ALA A 350 -1.99 -15.37 -14.68
CA ALA A 350 -3.29 -14.83 -15.10
C ALA A 350 -4.46 -15.31 -14.22
N ARG A 351 -4.44 -16.58 -13.80
CA ARG A 351 -5.48 -17.16 -12.92
C ARG A 351 -5.55 -16.55 -11.51
N LEU A 352 -4.52 -15.80 -11.11
CA LEU A 352 -4.46 -15.12 -9.82
C LEU A 352 -5.06 -13.72 -9.87
N ALA A 353 -5.37 -13.21 -11.06
CA ALA A 353 -6.05 -11.94 -11.24
C ALA A 353 -7.47 -12.02 -10.65
N PHE A 354 -7.87 -10.94 -9.98
CA PHE A 354 -9.23 -10.73 -9.52
C PHE A 354 -9.49 -9.23 -9.43
N ASP A 355 -10.76 -8.84 -9.36
CA ASP A 355 -11.11 -7.43 -9.21
C ASP A 355 -10.84 -6.96 -7.78
N LEU A 356 -9.69 -6.30 -7.56
CA LEU A 356 -9.35 -5.70 -6.26
C LEU A 356 -10.39 -4.66 -5.83
N SER A 357 -11.03 -4.00 -6.81
CA SER A 357 -11.99 -2.92 -6.61
C SER A 357 -13.39 -3.38 -6.20
N ASP A 358 -13.63 -4.69 -6.14
CA ASP A 358 -14.78 -5.30 -5.47
C ASP A 358 -14.37 -5.86 -4.10
N PRO A 359 -14.74 -5.21 -2.97
CA PRO A 359 -14.40 -5.65 -1.61
C PRO A 359 -14.80 -7.10 -1.27
N HIS A 360 -15.75 -7.68 -2.01
CA HIS A 360 -16.26 -9.03 -1.81
C HIS A 360 -15.70 -10.06 -2.80
N ALA A 361 -14.88 -9.64 -3.78
CA ALA A 361 -14.30 -10.56 -4.74
C ALA A 361 -13.49 -11.66 -4.03
N THR A 362 -13.66 -12.90 -4.47
CA THR A 362 -12.89 -14.02 -3.94
C THR A 362 -11.46 -13.94 -4.45
N VAL A 363 -10.48 -13.99 -3.53
CA VAL A 363 -9.05 -13.99 -3.89
C VAL A 363 -8.67 -15.39 -4.36
N PRO A 364 -8.24 -15.58 -5.62
CA PRO A 364 -7.87 -16.89 -6.14
C PRO A 364 -6.66 -17.46 -5.39
N PHE A 365 -6.68 -18.78 -5.17
CA PHE A 365 -5.59 -19.51 -4.53
C PHE A 365 -4.57 -19.97 -5.58
N PRO A 366 -3.26 -19.68 -5.43
CA PRO A 366 -2.21 -20.21 -6.31
C PRO A 366 -2.22 -21.72 -6.34
N LEU A 367 -1.89 -22.34 -7.47
CA LEU A 367 -1.74 -23.80 -7.53
C LEU A 367 -0.50 -24.25 -6.75
N PRO A 368 -0.43 -25.53 -6.33
CA PRO A 368 0.82 -26.12 -5.87
C PRO A 368 1.93 -25.89 -6.89
N CYS A 369 3.12 -25.54 -6.41
CA CYS A 369 4.25 -25.26 -7.28
C CYS A 369 4.76 -26.54 -7.93
N SER A 370 5.23 -26.45 -9.19
CA SER A 370 5.90 -27.56 -9.85
C SER A 370 7.20 -27.94 -9.12
N HIS A 371 7.65 -29.18 -9.29
CA HIS A 371 8.91 -29.64 -8.72
C HIS A 371 10.07 -28.69 -9.07
N LEU A 372 10.84 -28.32 -8.05
CA LEU A 372 12.06 -27.52 -8.17
C LEU A 372 13.20 -28.37 -7.59
N PRO A 373 14.35 -28.50 -8.26
CA PRO A 373 15.44 -29.29 -7.72
C PRO A 373 15.99 -28.61 -6.46
N LYS A 374 16.52 -29.41 -5.52
CA LYS A 374 16.89 -28.96 -4.17
C LYS A 374 17.88 -27.80 -4.21
N ASP A 375 18.87 -27.87 -5.08
CA ASP A 375 19.91 -26.87 -5.29
C ASP A 375 19.37 -25.50 -5.73
N GLU A 376 18.36 -25.45 -6.60
CA GLU A 376 17.65 -24.22 -6.96
C GLU A 376 16.74 -23.73 -5.82
N ALA A 377 16.13 -24.65 -5.08
CA ALA A 377 15.20 -24.34 -4.00
C ALA A 377 15.87 -23.71 -2.77
N VAL A 378 17.15 -24.02 -2.49
CA VAL A 378 17.90 -23.46 -1.35
C VAL A 378 17.76 -21.95 -1.29
N VAL A 379 18.14 -21.26 -2.37
CA VAL A 379 18.21 -19.79 -2.38
C VAL A 379 16.83 -19.18 -2.19
N LEU A 380 15.86 -19.67 -2.96
CA LEU A 380 14.48 -19.18 -2.92
C LEU A 380 13.86 -19.34 -1.52
N LEU A 381 13.97 -20.52 -0.92
CA LEU A 381 13.29 -20.82 0.34
C LEU A 381 13.96 -20.15 1.53
N THR A 382 15.29 -19.99 1.51
CA THR A 382 16.00 -19.22 2.54
C THR A 382 15.62 -17.73 2.49
N ILE A 383 15.40 -17.17 1.30
CA ILE A 383 14.87 -15.80 1.16
C ILE A 383 13.46 -15.73 1.76
N LEU A 384 12.55 -16.62 1.34
CA LEU A 384 11.17 -16.61 1.83
C LEU A 384 11.05 -16.82 3.35
N ALA A 385 11.93 -17.62 3.95
CA ALA A 385 11.96 -17.83 5.40
C ALA A 385 12.37 -16.59 6.20
N ALA A 386 13.15 -15.69 5.58
CA ALA A 386 13.63 -14.46 6.21
C ALA A 386 12.73 -13.24 5.94
N GLU A 387 11.83 -13.32 4.97
CA GLU A 387 11.06 -12.18 4.48
C GLU A 387 9.60 -12.15 4.94
N ASN A 388 9.09 -10.93 5.07
CA ASN A 388 7.65 -10.70 5.19
C ASN A 388 7.00 -10.71 3.79
N VAL A 389 6.37 -11.83 3.43
CA VAL A 389 5.71 -12.00 2.12
C VAL A 389 4.42 -11.20 1.93
N ILE A 390 3.95 -10.47 2.96
CA ILE A 390 2.77 -9.58 2.86
C ILE A 390 3.11 -8.09 3.02
N ARG A 391 4.36 -7.68 2.74
CA ARG A 391 4.70 -6.24 2.74
C ARG A 391 3.79 -5.42 1.81
N PRO A 392 3.49 -4.16 2.14
CA PRO A 392 4.02 -3.35 3.24
C PRO A 392 3.35 -3.61 4.60
N PHE A 393 2.43 -4.56 4.69
CA PHE A 393 1.71 -4.86 5.92
C PHE A 393 2.59 -5.64 6.90
N ASP A 394 2.50 -5.33 8.19
CA ASP A 394 3.22 -6.04 9.25
C ASP A 394 2.23 -6.61 10.28
N ILE A 395 2.28 -7.93 10.44
CA ILE A 395 1.40 -8.68 11.33
C ILE A 395 2.28 -9.65 12.12
N SER A 396 2.30 -9.47 13.44
CA SER A 396 3.00 -10.38 14.34
C SER A 396 2.34 -11.75 14.32
N ILE A 397 3.09 -12.73 13.82
CA ILE A 397 2.71 -14.15 13.67
C ILE A 397 3.83 -14.98 14.30
N SER A 398 3.46 -16.04 15.01
CA SER A 398 4.41 -16.91 15.68
C SER A 398 5.25 -17.71 14.67
N LYS A 399 6.52 -17.96 15.02
CA LYS A 399 7.52 -18.57 14.11
C LYS A 399 7.15 -20.00 13.71
N ASP A 400 6.50 -20.75 14.59
CA ASP A 400 5.98 -22.10 14.34
C ASP A 400 5.01 -22.13 13.16
N LYS A 401 4.12 -21.12 13.04
CA LYS A 401 3.17 -21.04 11.92
C LYS A 401 3.87 -20.78 10.59
N TRP A 402 4.89 -19.93 10.57
CA TRP A 402 5.73 -19.70 9.40
C TRP A 402 6.49 -20.97 8.98
N GLN A 403 7.05 -21.67 9.96
CA GLN A 403 7.76 -22.94 9.71
C GLN A 403 6.82 -24.03 9.22
N ASP A 404 5.63 -24.16 9.79
CA ASP A 404 4.63 -25.15 9.36
C ASP A 404 4.09 -24.86 7.95
N ALA A 405 3.85 -23.59 7.61
CA ALA A 405 3.51 -23.22 6.24
C ALA A 405 4.65 -23.53 5.25
N MET A 406 5.91 -23.44 5.68
CA MET A 406 7.08 -23.77 4.85
C MET A 406 7.19 -25.28 4.64
N LYS A 407 6.90 -26.08 5.68
CA LYS A 407 6.83 -27.54 5.59
C LYS A 407 5.76 -27.99 4.59
N ASP A 408 4.59 -27.34 4.58
CA ASP A 408 3.54 -27.61 3.58
C ASP A 408 4.01 -27.25 2.17
N LEU A 409 4.62 -26.06 2.01
CA LEU A 409 5.12 -25.58 0.73
C LEU A 409 6.18 -26.54 0.13
N THR A 410 7.15 -26.96 0.92
CA THR A 410 8.21 -27.87 0.44
C THR A 410 7.69 -29.28 0.19
N ALA A 411 6.67 -29.74 0.93
CA ALA A 411 5.98 -30.98 0.63
C ALA A 411 5.27 -30.90 -0.74
N GLU A 412 4.59 -29.79 -1.04
CA GLU A 412 3.94 -29.55 -2.33
C GLU A 412 4.91 -29.45 -3.50
N MET A 413 6.12 -28.91 -3.27
CA MET A 413 7.19 -28.85 -4.27
C MET A 413 7.88 -30.21 -4.52
N GLY A 414 7.49 -31.28 -3.81
CA GLY A 414 8.13 -32.59 -3.91
C GLY A 414 9.52 -32.66 -3.23
N LEU A 415 9.86 -31.69 -2.39
CA LEU A 415 11.10 -31.67 -1.60
C LEU A 415 10.95 -32.38 -0.24
N GLY A 416 9.70 -32.59 0.19
CA GLY A 416 9.33 -33.14 1.49
C GLY A 416 9.22 -32.07 2.58
N SER A 417 8.40 -32.35 3.60
CA SER A 417 8.17 -31.43 4.71
C SER A 417 9.43 -31.18 5.55
N GLN A 418 10.31 -32.19 5.68
CA GLN A 418 11.56 -32.06 6.42
C GLN A 418 12.47 -30.97 5.82
N TYR A 419 12.48 -30.82 4.50
CA TYR A 419 13.26 -29.78 3.83
C TYR A 419 12.85 -28.37 4.30
N GLY A 420 11.55 -28.12 4.44
CA GLY A 420 11.03 -26.85 4.95
C GLY A 420 11.38 -26.59 6.42
N ALA A 421 11.41 -27.63 7.25
CA ALA A 421 11.92 -27.52 8.62
C ALA A 421 13.42 -27.22 8.64
N ASP A 422 14.18 -27.80 7.72
CA ASP A 422 15.62 -27.65 7.61
C ASP A 422 16.02 -26.24 7.13
N VAL A 423 15.21 -25.59 6.30
CA VAL A 423 15.37 -24.16 5.94
C VAL A 423 15.38 -23.28 7.20
N PHE A 424 14.40 -23.44 8.09
CA PHE A 424 14.30 -22.66 9.33
C PHE A 424 15.41 -23.00 10.33
N ALA A 425 15.82 -24.27 10.38
CA ALA A 425 16.95 -24.71 11.20
C ALA A 425 18.28 -24.14 10.70
N ALA A 426 18.49 -24.08 9.38
CA ALA A 426 19.66 -23.47 8.77
C ALA A 426 19.73 -21.96 9.03
N ALA A 427 18.60 -21.26 8.89
CA ALA A 427 18.50 -19.84 9.26
C ALA A 427 18.82 -19.60 10.74
N LYS A 428 18.24 -20.41 11.64
CA LYS A 428 18.56 -20.35 13.08
C LYS A 428 20.04 -20.58 13.35
N ARG A 429 20.66 -21.57 12.69
CA ARG A 429 22.08 -21.89 12.86
C ARG A 429 22.99 -20.79 12.34
N ALA A 430 22.65 -20.18 11.20
CA ALA A 430 23.35 -19.00 10.68
C ALA A 430 23.29 -17.84 11.68
N GLN A 431 22.11 -17.56 12.23
CA GLN A 431 21.93 -16.54 13.25
C GLN A 431 22.78 -16.79 14.50
N GLU A 432 22.81 -18.02 15.00
CA GLU A 432 23.63 -18.41 16.15
C GLU A 432 25.13 -18.19 15.88
N ALA A 433 25.59 -18.53 14.68
CA ALA A 433 26.98 -18.32 14.25
C ALA A 433 27.34 -16.83 14.21
N LEU A 434 26.42 -15.97 13.77
CA LEU A 434 26.63 -14.53 13.66
C LEU A 434 26.46 -13.78 14.98
N SER A 435 25.68 -14.29 15.94
CA SER A 435 25.28 -13.52 17.15
C SER A 435 26.31 -13.48 18.28
N GLY A 436 27.37 -14.29 18.23
CA GLY A 436 28.48 -14.22 19.20
C GLY A 436 28.06 -14.38 20.68
N GLY A 437 27.05 -15.21 20.97
CA GLY A 437 26.75 -15.71 22.33
C GLY A 437 26.19 -14.72 23.37
N GLY A 438 25.83 -13.47 23.04
CA GLY A 438 25.60 -12.46 24.09
C GLY A 438 24.59 -11.32 23.85
N VAL A 439 23.55 -11.48 23.01
CA VAL A 439 22.51 -10.45 22.87
C VAL A 439 21.10 -11.04 23.02
N ASN A 440 20.32 -10.39 23.90
CA ASN A 440 18.95 -10.79 24.25
C ASN A 440 18.02 -10.68 23.03
N TRP A 441 17.69 -11.86 22.50
CA TRP A 441 17.19 -12.10 21.14
C TRP A 441 15.67 -11.87 20.95
N MET A 442 15.00 -11.33 21.97
CA MET A 442 13.54 -11.17 22.03
C MET A 442 13.03 -9.96 21.22
N LYS A 443 13.44 -9.83 19.96
CA LYS A 443 12.90 -8.85 18.99
C LYS A 443 12.59 -9.42 17.60
N TRP A 444 12.66 -10.74 17.43
CA TRP A 444 12.19 -11.41 16.21
C TRP A 444 10.68 -11.72 16.22
N GLY A 445 9.93 -11.22 17.22
CA GLY A 445 8.46 -11.30 17.27
C GLY A 445 7.74 -10.39 16.25
N ALA A 446 8.51 -9.58 15.53
CA ALA A 446 8.19 -8.96 14.25
C ALA A 446 9.40 -9.25 13.35
N LEU A 447 9.19 -9.48 12.05
CA LEU A 447 10.25 -9.66 11.05
C LEU A 447 11.11 -8.39 10.96
N GLY A 448 12.04 -8.26 11.89
CA GLY A 448 12.76 -7.04 12.26
C GLY A 448 14.19 -7.06 11.78
N ALA A 449 14.37 -6.97 10.47
CA ALA A 449 15.45 -6.21 9.86
C ALA A 449 14.85 -5.43 8.68
N SER A 450 14.92 -4.11 8.79
CA SER A 450 14.40 -3.11 7.85
C SER A 450 15.19 -3.12 6.53
N ALA A 451 15.17 -4.22 5.77
CA ALA A 451 15.93 -4.37 4.53
C ALA A 451 15.48 -5.54 3.64
N ALA A 452 14.34 -5.36 2.94
CA ALA A 452 14.05 -5.83 1.58
C ALA A 452 12.53 -5.72 1.33
N LEU A 453 12.13 -5.03 0.27
CA LEU A 453 10.76 -5.06 -0.21
C LEU A 453 10.69 -6.14 -1.29
N ILE A 454 9.74 -7.08 -1.22
CA ILE A 454 9.12 -7.57 -2.46
C ILE A 454 8.23 -6.42 -2.94
N VAL A 455 8.86 -5.36 -3.46
CA VAL A 455 8.19 -4.30 -4.21
C VAL A 455 8.40 -4.67 -5.65
N LEU A 456 7.35 -5.17 -6.27
CA LEU A 456 7.29 -5.36 -7.72
C LEU A 456 6.94 -4.03 -8.45
N ALA A 457 7.08 -2.86 -7.80
CA ALA A 457 6.56 -1.61 -8.35
C ALA A 457 7.19 -1.21 -9.70
N THR A 458 6.31 -1.00 -10.69
CA THR A 458 6.31 0.11 -11.67
C THR A 458 7.67 0.73 -12.04
N GLY A 459 8.56 -0.05 -12.66
CA GLY A 459 9.81 0.46 -13.24
C GLY A 459 11.08 0.24 -12.40
N GLY A 460 11.12 -0.81 -11.59
CA GLY A 460 12.25 -1.17 -10.74
C GLY A 460 13.02 -2.45 -11.10
N LEU A 461 12.88 -3.00 -12.31
CA LEU A 461 13.93 -3.86 -12.88
C LEU A 461 14.88 -2.96 -13.66
N ALA A 462 15.83 -2.34 -12.98
CA ALA A 462 17.13 -2.12 -13.61
C ALA A 462 17.83 -3.49 -13.68
N LEU A 463 17.27 -4.41 -14.47
CA LEU A 463 18.07 -5.50 -15.03
C LEU A 463 18.96 -4.83 -16.05
N ALA A 464 20.18 -4.47 -15.62
CA ALA A 464 21.29 -4.43 -16.55
C ALA A 464 21.29 -5.81 -17.22
N ALA A 465 20.89 -5.83 -18.49
CA ALA A 465 20.90 -7.03 -19.30
C ALA A 465 22.36 -7.46 -19.49
N GLY A 466 22.88 -8.24 -18.56
CA GLY A 466 24.05 -9.08 -18.78
C GLY A 466 23.59 -10.32 -19.53
N ALA A 467 23.74 -10.33 -20.85
CA ALA A 467 23.55 -11.54 -21.65
C ALA A 467 24.56 -12.62 -21.19
N GLY A 468 24.11 -13.82 -20.81
CA GLY A 468 25.01 -14.94 -20.54
C GLY A 468 24.45 -16.12 -19.73
N LEU A 469 23.72 -17.00 -20.43
CA LEU A 469 23.71 -18.48 -20.33
C LEU A 469 23.45 -19.21 -18.98
N ALA A 470 22.36 -19.99 -19.01
CA ALA A 470 22.07 -21.24 -18.28
C ALA A 470 21.89 -21.19 -16.74
N GLY A 471 21.13 -22.17 -16.23
CA GLY A 471 20.59 -22.24 -14.88
C GLY A 471 21.59 -22.05 -13.73
N ALA A 472 21.04 -21.76 -12.54
CA ALA A 472 21.72 -21.37 -11.30
C ALA A 472 22.37 -19.96 -11.28
N ALA A 473 23.12 -19.53 -12.30
CA ALA A 473 23.85 -18.25 -12.26
C ALA A 473 22.94 -16.99 -12.24
N ALA A 474 21.78 -17.05 -12.89
CA ALA A 474 20.83 -15.93 -12.96
C ALA A 474 20.18 -15.59 -11.61
N ILE A 475 20.01 -16.57 -10.71
CA ILE A 475 19.40 -16.39 -9.39
C ILE A 475 20.39 -15.68 -8.45
N THR A 476 21.69 -15.99 -8.57
CA THR A 476 22.76 -15.34 -7.80
C THR A 476 22.96 -13.89 -8.20
N SER A 477 22.81 -13.54 -9.49
CA SER A 477 22.74 -12.14 -9.94
C SER A 477 21.46 -11.41 -9.48
N ALA A 478 20.36 -12.13 -9.29
CA ALA A 478 19.13 -11.54 -8.75
C ALA A 478 19.29 -11.15 -7.27
N LEU A 479 20.04 -11.92 -6.47
CA LEU A 479 20.42 -11.56 -5.09
C LEU A 479 21.15 -10.21 -4.99
N ALA A 480 21.93 -9.82 -6.02
CA ALA A 480 22.57 -8.51 -6.10
C ALA A 480 21.59 -7.35 -6.29
N ALA A 481 20.43 -7.61 -6.88
CA ALA A 481 19.36 -6.63 -7.10
C ALA A 481 18.41 -6.49 -5.89
N PHE A 482 18.48 -7.38 -4.90
CA PHE A 482 17.63 -7.37 -3.69
C PHE A 482 18.24 -6.61 -2.50
N GLY A 483 19.07 -5.59 -2.76
CA GLY A 483 19.55 -4.65 -1.74
C GLY A 483 18.43 -3.75 -1.17
N PRO A 484 18.59 -3.14 0.02
CA PRO A 484 17.51 -2.40 0.67
C PRO A 484 17.28 -1.03 0.03
N GLY A 485 16.27 -0.92 -0.83
CA GLY A 485 15.74 0.38 -1.22
C GLY A 485 15.21 0.42 -2.64
N GLY A 486 13.94 0.06 -2.82
CA GLY A 486 13.19 0.58 -3.96
C GLY A 486 13.24 2.12 -3.91
N MET A 487 13.86 2.71 -4.93
CA MET A 487 14.27 4.13 -5.13
C MET A 487 15.58 4.63 -4.50
N MET A 488 16.22 3.94 -3.55
CA MET A 488 17.55 4.32 -3.01
C MET A 488 18.65 3.27 -3.28
N GLY A 489 18.35 2.23 -4.05
CA GLY A 489 19.32 1.22 -4.50
C GLY A 489 20.25 1.68 -5.62
N GLY A 490 20.09 2.90 -6.15
CA GLY A 490 20.91 3.43 -7.24
C GLY A 490 22.42 3.49 -6.95
N LEU A 491 22.83 3.39 -5.67
CA LEU A 491 24.24 3.31 -5.28
C LEU A 491 24.76 1.87 -5.16
N LEU A 492 23.90 0.89 -4.84
CA LEU A 492 24.29 -0.54 -4.88
C LEU A 492 24.39 -1.01 -6.34
N THR A 493 23.49 -0.57 -7.21
CA THR A 493 23.54 -0.92 -8.64
C THR A 493 24.64 -0.18 -9.40
N ALA A 494 25.04 1.03 -8.96
CA ALA A 494 26.19 1.74 -9.55
C ALA A 494 27.52 0.99 -9.36
N GLY A 495 27.68 0.25 -8.25
CA GLY A 495 28.84 -0.62 -8.01
C GLY A 495 28.84 -1.90 -8.87
N THR A 496 27.69 -2.29 -9.42
CA THR A 496 27.55 -3.50 -10.27
C THR A 496 27.85 -3.26 -11.76
N LEU A 497 28.35 -2.07 -12.15
CA LEU A 497 28.75 -1.79 -13.52
C LEU A 497 29.99 -2.60 -13.93
N LEU A 498 29.73 -3.73 -14.59
CA LEU A 498 30.60 -4.41 -15.57
C LEU A 498 32.09 -4.55 -15.22
N THR A 499 32.42 -5.22 -14.12
CA THR A 499 33.70 -5.93 -14.02
C THR A 499 33.43 -7.42 -14.16
N ALA A 500 33.98 -8.03 -15.21
CA ALA A 500 33.91 -9.47 -15.43
C ALA A 500 34.66 -10.19 -14.30
N GLY A 501 33.96 -10.47 -13.19
CA GLY A 501 34.45 -11.19 -12.03
C GLY A 501 34.05 -10.53 -10.70
N GLY A 502 33.04 -11.09 -10.00
CA GLY A 502 32.77 -11.03 -8.54
C GLY A 502 32.60 -9.69 -7.79
N SER A 503 33.29 -8.63 -8.23
CA SER A 503 33.75 -7.51 -7.41
C SER A 503 32.72 -6.40 -7.17
N GLY A 504 31.66 -6.30 -7.99
CA GLY A 504 30.65 -5.24 -7.86
C GLY A 504 29.71 -5.39 -6.64
N LEU A 505 29.49 -6.62 -6.18
CA LEU A 505 28.66 -6.91 -5.00
C LEU A 505 29.35 -6.52 -3.69
N ALA A 506 30.64 -6.86 -3.59
CA ALA A 506 31.47 -6.55 -2.42
C ALA A 506 31.56 -5.03 -2.21
N PHE A 507 31.78 -4.27 -3.28
CA PHE A 507 31.87 -2.81 -3.21
C PHE A 507 30.57 -2.15 -2.72
N GLY A 508 29.42 -2.64 -3.19
CA GLY A 508 28.11 -2.15 -2.75
C GLY A 508 27.84 -2.39 -1.26
N LEU A 509 28.11 -3.62 -0.77
CA LEU A 509 27.94 -3.99 0.63
C LEU A 509 28.95 -3.28 1.56
N ALA A 510 30.16 -3.03 1.05
CA ALA A 510 31.20 -2.32 1.78
C ALA A 510 30.92 -0.82 1.92
N SER A 511 30.18 -0.23 0.98
CA SER A 511 29.94 1.22 0.95
C SER A 511 29.36 1.80 2.25
N ALA A 512 29.71 3.05 2.54
CA ALA A 512 29.20 3.81 3.69
C ALA A 512 27.68 4.03 3.65
N GLY A 513 27.05 3.91 2.48
CA GLY A 513 25.59 3.98 2.31
C GLY A 513 24.83 2.74 2.79
N THR A 514 25.53 1.61 2.98
CA THR A 514 24.95 0.35 3.49
C THR A 514 25.11 0.27 4.99
N THR A 515 24.02 0.08 5.74
CA THR A 515 24.08 -0.09 7.22
C THR A 515 24.61 -1.46 7.62
N ALA A 516 25.20 -1.61 8.81
CA ALA A 516 25.64 -2.91 9.30
C ALA A 516 24.49 -3.93 9.41
N ALA A 517 23.29 -3.49 9.80
CA ALA A 517 22.10 -4.33 9.87
C ALA A 517 21.68 -4.89 8.49
N THR A 518 21.87 -4.11 7.42
CA THR A 518 21.63 -4.59 6.05
C THR A 518 22.61 -5.69 5.68
N LEU A 519 23.89 -5.45 5.93
CA LEU A 519 24.94 -6.42 5.62
C LEU A 519 24.73 -7.72 6.42
N GLU A 520 24.41 -7.61 7.70
CA GLU A 520 24.06 -8.75 8.57
C GLU A 520 22.96 -9.62 7.96
N ALA A 521 21.87 -9.01 7.47
CA ALA A 521 20.79 -9.76 6.84
C ALA A 521 21.23 -10.47 5.54
N VAL A 522 22.14 -9.89 4.75
CA VAL A 522 22.69 -10.54 3.56
C VAL A 522 23.61 -11.71 3.93
N VAL A 523 24.53 -11.50 4.87
CA VAL A 523 25.46 -12.53 5.35
C VAL A 523 24.70 -13.69 6.00
N GLU A 524 23.66 -13.41 6.80
CA GLU A 524 22.80 -14.42 7.42
C GLU A 524 22.14 -15.32 6.37
N ARG A 525 21.56 -14.74 5.31
CA ARG A 525 20.93 -15.50 4.22
C ARG A 525 21.94 -16.35 3.45
N GLN A 526 23.11 -15.80 3.13
CA GLN A 526 24.18 -16.55 2.44
C GLN A 526 24.67 -17.73 3.29
N LEU A 527 24.89 -17.49 4.58
CA LEU A 527 25.32 -18.52 5.52
C LEU A 527 24.24 -19.60 5.71
N ALA A 528 22.97 -19.20 5.84
CA ALA A 528 21.85 -20.13 5.93
C ALA A 528 21.71 -21.00 4.67
N ALA A 529 21.94 -20.43 3.48
CA ALA A 529 21.96 -21.19 2.24
C ALA A 529 23.12 -22.22 2.20
N ALA A 530 24.32 -21.82 2.63
CA ALA A 530 25.48 -22.73 2.71
C ALA A 530 25.24 -23.89 3.70
N ILE A 531 24.67 -23.58 4.88
CA ILE A 531 24.29 -24.58 5.90
C ILE A 531 23.23 -25.54 5.35
N LEU A 532 22.22 -25.03 4.66
CA LEU A 532 21.17 -25.87 4.06
C LEU A 532 21.73 -26.78 2.97
N ARG A 533 22.65 -26.28 2.13
CA ARG A 533 23.37 -27.08 1.13
C ARG A 533 24.17 -28.20 1.77
N GLN A 534 24.94 -27.87 2.81
CA GLN A 534 25.76 -28.85 3.54
C GLN A 534 24.88 -29.96 4.15
N ARG A 535 23.74 -29.58 4.75
CA ARG A 535 22.83 -30.52 5.41
C ARG A 535 22.17 -31.53 4.46
N HIS A 536 22.04 -31.19 3.18
CA HIS A 536 21.44 -32.05 2.17
C HIS A 536 22.44 -32.59 1.17
N ASP A 537 23.74 -32.55 1.50
CA ASP A 537 24.84 -33.05 0.66
C ASP A 537 24.81 -32.45 -0.76
N LEU A 538 24.45 -31.17 -0.86
CA LEU A 538 24.41 -30.42 -2.11
C LEU A 538 25.75 -29.73 -2.38
N GLU A 539 26.07 -29.56 -3.66
CA GLU A 539 27.24 -28.78 -4.08
C GLU A 539 27.16 -27.34 -3.51
N GLN A 540 28.26 -26.88 -2.93
CA GLN A 540 28.38 -25.54 -2.37
C GLN A 540 28.51 -24.51 -3.48
N ASP A 541 27.97 -23.31 -3.24
CA ASP A 541 28.18 -22.19 -4.16
C ASP A 541 29.61 -21.64 -3.96
N PRO A 542 30.51 -21.75 -4.94
CA PRO A 542 31.87 -21.22 -4.82
C PRO A 542 31.92 -19.71 -4.62
N ALA A 543 30.85 -18.99 -4.99
CA ALA A 543 30.74 -17.56 -4.79
C ALA A 543 30.47 -17.18 -3.32
N ALA A 544 29.90 -18.06 -2.50
CA ALA A 544 29.53 -17.74 -1.12
C ALA A 544 30.74 -17.31 -0.27
N TRP A 545 31.83 -18.08 -0.32
CA TRP A 545 33.09 -17.72 0.34
C TRP A 545 33.72 -16.47 -0.29
N ARG A 546 33.81 -16.45 -1.62
CA ARG A 546 34.50 -15.38 -2.37
C ARG A 546 33.87 -14.01 -2.10
N VAL A 547 32.55 -13.91 -2.16
CA VAL A 547 31.82 -12.65 -1.93
C VAL A 547 32.03 -12.15 -0.50
N LEU A 548 32.01 -13.04 0.50
CA LEU A 548 32.27 -12.66 1.89
C LEU A 548 33.71 -12.17 2.09
N ALA A 549 34.69 -12.88 1.53
CA ALA A 549 36.10 -12.50 1.62
C ALA A 549 36.39 -11.17 0.90
N GLU A 550 35.85 -10.97 -0.31
CA GLU A 550 35.97 -9.70 -1.03
C GLU A 550 35.30 -8.55 -0.27
N THR A 551 34.11 -8.78 0.29
CA THR A 551 33.42 -7.78 1.12
C THR A 551 34.21 -7.43 2.37
N GLU A 552 34.85 -8.42 3.01
CA GLU A 552 35.73 -8.19 4.15
C GLU A 552 36.89 -7.26 3.78
N ILE A 553 37.58 -7.54 2.67
CA ILE A 553 38.72 -6.75 2.19
C ILE A 553 38.30 -5.30 1.97
N GLU A 554 37.18 -5.06 1.29
CA GLU A 554 36.69 -3.71 1.00
C GLU A 554 36.24 -2.97 2.26
N VAL A 555 35.51 -3.63 3.18
CA VAL A 555 35.06 -3.01 4.44
C VAL A 555 36.28 -2.67 5.32
N ARG A 556 37.28 -3.55 5.41
CA ARG A 556 38.52 -3.29 6.15
C ARG A 556 39.30 -2.13 5.56
N ARG A 557 39.44 -2.09 4.23
CA ARG A 557 40.13 -1.00 3.55
C ARG A 557 39.48 0.35 3.85
N GLU A 558 38.15 0.41 3.83
CA GLU A 558 37.42 1.63 4.16
C GLU A 558 37.53 1.97 5.65
N TYR A 559 37.55 0.97 6.55
CA TYR A 559 37.80 1.18 7.97
C TYR A 559 39.17 1.83 8.19
N GLU A 560 40.26 1.23 7.71
CA GLU A 560 41.63 1.74 7.87
C GLU A 560 41.79 3.16 7.29
N ARG A 561 41.17 3.42 6.14
CA ARG A 561 41.19 4.74 5.50
C ARG A 561 40.51 5.81 6.35
N LEU A 562 39.42 5.48 7.02
CA LEU A 562 38.66 6.44 7.83
C LEU A 562 39.22 6.56 9.25
N ASP A 563 39.80 5.48 9.80
CA ASP A 563 40.34 5.41 11.16
C ASP A 563 41.44 6.46 11.37
N GLU A 564 42.35 6.60 10.39
CA GLU A 564 43.46 7.57 10.43
C GLU A 564 42.99 9.04 10.54
N PHE A 565 41.78 9.37 10.06
CA PHE A 565 41.29 10.74 9.98
C PHE A 565 40.01 10.99 10.80
N SER A 566 39.58 10.02 11.62
CA SER A 566 38.34 10.11 12.41
C SER A 566 38.61 9.95 13.90
N ASP A 567 37.77 10.56 14.74
CA ASP A 567 37.79 10.32 16.17
C ASP A 567 37.42 8.85 16.50
N GLU A 568 38.02 8.26 17.53
CA GLU A 568 37.71 6.91 18.03
C GLU A 568 36.21 6.71 18.34
N SER A 569 35.50 7.80 18.66
CA SER A 569 34.07 7.78 18.97
C SER A 569 33.16 7.72 17.73
N SER A 570 33.72 7.83 16.52
CA SER A 570 33.01 7.90 15.24
C SER A 570 31.97 6.79 15.06
N LEU A 571 30.74 7.19 14.74
CA LEU A 571 29.65 6.26 14.44
C LEU A 571 29.94 5.44 13.18
N VAL A 572 30.65 6.00 12.20
CA VAL A 572 31.00 5.33 10.95
C VAL A 572 32.00 4.20 11.20
N LEU A 573 33.04 4.45 12.03
CA LEU A 573 34.00 3.40 12.41
C LEU A 573 33.33 2.28 13.21
N LYS A 574 32.41 2.62 14.12
CA LYS A 574 31.62 1.61 14.87
C LYS A 574 30.77 0.73 13.95
N GLU A 575 30.12 1.32 12.94
CA GLU A 575 29.35 0.57 11.95
C GLU A 575 30.24 -0.32 11.08
N LEU A 576 31.38 0.17 10.59
CA LEU A 576 32.33 -0.63 9.81
C LEU A 576 32.93 -1.79 10.63
N LYS A 577 33.30 -1.54 11.89
CA LYS A 577 33.77 -2.58 12.81
C LYS A 577 32.72 -3.67 13.03
N ARG A 578 31.45 -3.29 13.17
CA ARG A 578 30.32 -4.23 13.27
C ARG A 578 30.17 -5.07 12.01
N LYS A 579 30.28 -4.47 10.81
CA LYS A 579 30.29 -5.21 9.54
C LYS A 579 31.42 -6.23 9.48
N ILE A 580 32.65 -5.83 9.83
CA ILE A 580 33.83 -6.71 9.84
C ILE A 580 33.57 -7.92 10.76
N GLN A 581 33.13 -7.69 11.99
CA GLN A 581 32.87 -8.77 12.96
C GLN A 581 31.84 -9.78 12.45
N THR A 582 30.81 -9.31 11.76
CA THR A 582 29.79 -10.18 11.15
C THR A 582 30.38 -11.05 10.04
N ILE A 583 31.19 -10.46 9.15
CA ILE A 583 31.82 -11.20 8.04
C ILE A 583 32.85 -12.20 8.58
N GLU A 584 33.67 -11.81 9.55
CA GLU A 584 34.63 -12.69 10.23
C GLU A 584 33.93 -13.91 10.84
N ARG A 585 32.79 -13.71 11.51
CA ARG A 585 32.00 -14.81 12.10
C ARG A 585 31.49 -15.77 11.02
N ALA A 586 31.00 -15.25 9.89
CA ALA A 586 30.56 -16.07 8.77
C ALA A 586 31.72 -16.86 8.15
N LEU A 587 32.84 -16.21 7.82
CA LEU A 587 34.02 -16.87 7.24
C LEU A 587 34.60 -17.91 8.19
N LYS A 588 34.68 -17.59 9.49
CA LYS A 588 35.08 -18.55 10.53
C LYS A 588 34.16 -19.77 10.54
N TYR A 589 32.84 -19.57 10.50
CA TYR A 589 31.90 -20.69 10.44
C TYR A 589 32.14 -21.56 9.21
N LEU A 590 32.27 -20.95 8.02
CA LEU A 590 32.51 -21.69 6.78
C LEU A 590 33.80 -22.51 6.87
N ARG A 591 34.89 -21.93 7.39
CA ARG A 591 36.17 -22.61 7.61
C ARG A 591 36.04 -23.79 8.58
N ASP A 592 35.48 -23.55 9.76
CA ASP A 592 35.34 -24.56 10.81
C ASP A 592 34.48 -25.76 10.36
N ASN A 593 33.65 -25.58 9.33
CA ASN A 593 32.79 -26.62 8.77
C ASN A 593 33.30 -27.16 7.42
N GLY A 594 34.56 -26.88 7.04
CA GLY A 594 35.19 -27.41 5.84
C GLY A 594 34.65 -26.85 4.51
N LEU A 595 34.04 -25.67 4.54
CA LEU A 595 33.44 -25.00 3.38
C LEU A 595 34.36 -23.93 2.77
N GLU A 596 35.63 -23.87 3.20
CA GLU A 596 36.66 -23.01 2.61
C GLU A 596 37.19 -23.63 1.30
N PRO A 597 37.17 -22.89 0.17
CA PRO A 597 37.66 -23.41 -1.11
C PRO A 597 39.14 -23.82 -1.05
N GLY A 598 39.46 -25.02 -1.55
CA GLY A 598 40.84 -25.48 -1.73
C GLY A 598 41.42 -26.32 -0.58
N ILE A 599 40.65 -26.60 0.48
CA ILE A 599 41.03 -27.59 1.50
C ILE A 599 40.46 -28.95 1.10
N THR A 600 41.31 -29.86 0.62
CA THR A 600 40.91 -31.25 0.39
C THR A 600 40.74 -31.93 1.76
N PRO A 601 39.61 -32.61 2.06
CA PRO A 601 39.45 -33.35 3.31
C PRO A 601 40.38 -34.56 3.28
N GLY A 602 41.58 -34.37 3.81
CA GLY A 602 42.68 -35.35 3.76
C GLY A 602 44.02 -34.79 4.23
N ALA A 603 44.17 -33.46 4.33
CA ALA A 603 45.42 -32.83 4.79
C ALA A 603 45.55 -32.66 6.32
N LEU A 604 44.53 -33.04 7.11
CA LEU A 604 44.57 -32.91 8.57
C LEU A 604 45.04 -34.18 9.32
N ASP A 605 45.41 -35.25 8.62
CA ASP A 605 45.80 -36.52 9.25
C ASP A 605 47.23 -36.99 8.92
N GLN A 606 48.09 -36.10 8.45
CA GLN A 606 49.52 -36.40 8.27
C GLN A 606 50.40 -35.20 8.62
N THR A 607 50.60 -34.99 9.92
CA THR A 607 51.88 -34.52 10.47
C THR A 607 51.94 -34.91 11.96
N ASP A 608 52.75 -35.91 12.24
CA ASP A 608 53.40 -36.38 13.49
C ASP A 608 52.95 -35.84 14.86
#